data_AF-A0A7D9JUG7-F1
#
_entry.id   AF-A0A7D9JUG7-F1
#
_cell.length_a   1.000
_cell.length_b   1.000
_cell.length_c   1.000
_cell.angle_alpha   90.00
_cell.angle_beta   90.00
_cell.angle_gamma   90.00
#
_symmetry.space_group_name_H-M   'P 1'
#
loop_
_entity.id
_entity.type
_entity.pdbx_description
1 polymer ?
#
loop_
_entity_poly.entity_id
_entity_poly.type
_entity_poly.pdbx_seq_one_letter_code
_entity_poly.pdbx_strand_id
1 'polypeptide(L)'
;MCASDRKVWSTDLEREKQPATLYRLMSWMSVEMKSRMRAIAPVRSGTTNCRHVNIVGGRVDDERKDWHKCWFCSNSSHWPDQCQKLAAMNYDEGVKAAKANHVCFSCLKKAGREHNQAN
;
A
#
# COMPACT_ATOMS: atom_id res chain seq x y z
N MET A 1 -11.27 -21.30 -5.53
CA MET A 1 -10.77 -22.56 -4.94
C MET A 1 -9.62 -23.06 -5.81
N CYS A 2 -8.40 -23.06 -5.29
CA CYS A 2 -7.22 -23.50 -6.05
C CYS A 2 -7.17 -25.04 -6.17
N ALA A 3 -6.23 -25.58 -6.94
CA ALA A 3 -6.05 -27.03 -7.06
C ALA A 3 -5.77 -27.70 -5.71
N SER A 4 -4.97 -27.04 -4.86
CA SER A 4 -4.66 -27.53 -3.51
C SER A 4 -5.90 -27.60 -2.63
N ASP A 5 -6.77 -26.57 -2.68
CA ASP A 5 -8.01 -26.56 -1.91
C ASP A 5 -8.90 -27.76 -2.26
N ARG A 6 -8.95 -28.15 -3.55
CA ARG A 6 -9.77 -29.30 -4.00
C ARG A 6 -9.28 -30.62 -3.41
N LYS A 7 -7.96 -30.81 -3.33
CA LYS A 7 -7.35 -32.00 -2.74
C LYS A 7 -7.63 -32.08 -1.23
N VAL A 8 -7.47 -30.96 -0.51
CA VAL A 8 -7.74 -30.95 0.93
C VAL A 8 -9.22 -31.19 1.19
N TRP A 9 -10.10 -30.57 0.40
CA TRP A 9 -11.55 -30.78 0.50
C TRP A 9 -11.96 -32.24 0.24
N SER A 10 -11.42 -32.89 -0.80
CA SER A 10 -11.72 -34.31 -1.06
C SER A 10 -11.26 -35.22 0.08
N THR A 11 -10.07 -34.97 0.65
CA THR A 11 -9.58 -35.73 1.80
C THR A 11 -10.43 -35.50 3.05
N ASP A 12 -10.95 -34.28 3.25
CA ASP A 12 -11.86 -33.94 4.34
C ASP A 12 -13.17 -34.73 4.27
N LEU A 13 -13.76 -34.80 3.06
CA LEU A 13 -14.97 -35.58 2.79
C LEU A 13 -14.77 -37.08 3.01
N GLU A 14 -13.65 -37.63 2.57
CA GLU A 14 -13.30 -39.04 2.79
C GLU A 14 -13.13 -39.34 4.29
N ARG A 15 -12.48 -38.44 5.02
CA ARG A 15 -12.27 -38.56 6.48
C ARG A 15 -13.59 -38.53 7.25
N GLU A 16 -14.48 -37.61 6.89
CA GLU A 16 -15.79 -37.48 7.56
C GLU A 16 -16.86 -38.47 7.04
N LYS A 17 -16.59 -39.15 5.91
CA LYS A 17 -17.53 -40.02 5.19
C LYS A 17 -18.84 -39.31 4.86
N GLN A 18 -18.75 -38.07 4.42
CA GLN A 18 -19.91 -37.21 4.16
C GLN A 18 -20.13 -37.01 2.66
N PRO A 19 -21.38 -36.79 2.22
CA PRO A 19 -21.65 -36.45 0.83
C PRO A 19 -21.11 -35.06 0.48
N ALA A 20 -20.64 -34.92 -0.75
CA ALA A 20 -20.17 -33.66 -1.33
C ALA A 20 -21.36 -32.73 -1.64
N THR A 21 -21.95 -32.12 -0.61
CA THR A 21 -23.02 -31.14 -0.78
C THR A 21 -22.45 -29.72 -0.87
N LEU A 22 -23.13 -28.84 -1.62
CA LEU A 22 -22.73 -27.43 -1.75
C LEU A 22 -22.65 -26.73 -0.39
N TYR A 23 -23.62 -26.98 0.49
CA TYR A 23 -23.66 -26.42 1.84
C TYR A 23 -22.39 -26.74 2.63
N ARG A 24 -21.94 -28.00 2.60
CA ARG A 24 -20.72 -28.42 3.30
C ARG A 24 -19.47 -27.79 2.70
N LEU A 25 -19.39 -27.68 1.37
CA LEU A 25 -18.28 -26.99 0.71
C LEU A 25 -18.19 -25.52 1.17
N MET A 26 -19.32 -24.81 1.22
CA MET A 26 -19.36 -23.41 1.68
C MET A 26 -18.97 -23.28 3.16
N SER A 27 -19.45 -24.20 4.00
CA SER A 27 -19.08 -24.25 5.43
C SER A 27 -17.58 -24.48 5.61
N TRP A 28 -17.02 -25.48 4.89
CA TRP A 28 -15.60 -25.80 4.94
C TRP A 28 -14.73 -24.65 4.43
N MET A 29 -15.06 -24.05 3.29
CA MET A 29 -14.33 -22.88 2.76
C MET A 29 -14.31 -21.71 3.75
N SER A 30 -15.41 -21.50 4.48
CA SER A 30 -15.50 -20.44 5.48
C SER A 30 -14.56 -20.70 6.66
N VAL A 31 -14.42 -21.96 7.09
CA VAL A 31 -13.49 -22.37 8.14
C VAL A 31 -12.05 -22.24 7.65
N GLU A 32 -11.74 -22.76 6.46
CA GLU A 32 -10.40 -22.67 5.86
C GLU A 32 -9.92 -21.23 5.69
N MET A 33 -10.78 -20.35 5.16
CA MET A 33 -10.43 -18.94 4.97
C MET A 33 -10.13 -18.26 6.32
N LYS A 34 -10.92 -18.54 7.36
CA LYS A 34 -10.66 -18.03 8.73
C LYS A 34 -9.34 -18.55 9.29
N SER A 35 -9.05 -19.84 9.11
CA SER A 35 -7.80 -20.46 9.53
C SER A 35 -6.59 -19.83 8.84
N ARG A 36 -6.67 -19.59 7.52
CA ARG A 36 -5.61 -18.92 6.75
C ARG A 36 -5.40 -17.49 7.22
N MET A 37 -6.47 -16.72 7.37
CA MET A 37 -6.40 -15.35 7.90
C MET A 37 -5.73 -15.31 9.28
N ARG A 38 -6.03 -16.28 10.15
CA ARG A 38 -5.39 -16.38 11.47
C ARG A 38 -3.92 -16.80 11.38
N ALA A 39 -3.57 -17.73 10.50
CA ALA A 39 -2.20 -18.21 10.33
C ALA A 39 -1.26 -17.12 9.76
N ILE A 40 -1.78 -16.26 8.87
CA ILE A 40 -1.02 -15.14 8.31
C ILE A 40 -1.12 -13.85 9.15
N ALA A 41 -1.97 -13.85 10.19
CA ALA A 41 -2.13 -12.68 11.04
C ALA A 41 -0.80 -12.37 11.76
N PRO A 42 -0.36 -11.10 11.78
CA PRO A 42 0.79 -10.71 12.57
C PRO A 42 0.53 -11.00 14.06
N VAL A 43 1.32 -11.89 14.64
CA VAL A 43 1.27 -12.17 16.08
C VAL A 43 1.74 -10.90 16.79
N ARG A 44 0.86 -10.28 17.58
CA ARG A 44 1.14 -9.04 18.34
C ARG A 44 2.12 -9.25 19.52
N SER A 45 2.69 -10.44 19.65
CA SER A 45 3.64 -10.76 20.72
C SER A 45 5.02 -10.21 20.38
N GLY A 46 5.30 -9.03 20.95
CA GLY A 46 6.62 -8.57 21.39
C GLY A 46 7.84 -9.02 20.59
N THR A 47 8.05 -8.43 19.42
CA THR A 47 9.38 -8.04 18.92
C THR A 47 9.15 -7.10 17.75
N THR A 48 9.70 -5.90 17.87
CA THR A 48 9.77 -4.87 16.83
C THR A 48 10.74 -5.31 15.74
N ASN A 49 10.53 -6.46 15.11
CA ASN A 49 11.12 -6.74 13.82
C ASN A 49 10.07 -6.42 12.77
N CYS A 50 10.15 -5.18 12.27
CA CYS A 50 9.54 -4.78 11.01
C CYS A 50 9.93 -5.84 9.97
N ARG A 51 9.02 -6.76 9.66
CA ARG A 51 9.22 -7.71 8.56
C ARG A 51 9.31 -6.85 7.30
N HIS A 52 10.49 -6.82 6.69
CA HIS A 52 10.68 -6.18 5.40
C HIS A 52 9.80 -6.92 4.39
N VAL A 53 8.68 -6.30 4.02
CA VAL A 53 7.85 -6.80 2.93
C VAL A 53 8.62 -6.45 1.66
N ASN A 54 9.13 -7.46 0.95
CA ASN A 54 9.66 -7.26 -0.39
C ASN A 54 8.48 -6.92 -1.32
N ILE A 55 8.12 -5.64 -1.34
CA ILE A 55 7.32 -5.07 -2.41
C ILE A 55 8.18 -5.21 -3.66
N VAL A 56 7.73 -6.02 -4.62
CA VAL A 56 8.29 -6.03 -5.98
C VAL A 56 7.90 -4.70 -6.61
N GLY A 57 8.68 -3.66 -6.29
CA GLY A 57 8.40 -2.29 -6.62
C GLY A 57 9.58 -1.41 -6.26
N GLY A 58 10.63 -1.50 -7.08
CA GLY A 58 11.77 -0.60 -7.07
C GLY A 58 12.73 -0.83 -5.90
N ARG A 59 14.02 -0.70 -6.18
CA ARG A 59 15.08 -0.62 -5.17
C ARG A 59 14.65 0.43 -4.14
N VAL A 60 14.39 0.01 -2.90
CA VAL A 60 14.34 0.94 -1.78
C VAL A 60 15.78 1.29 -1.54
N ASP A 61 16.23 2.37 -2.18
CA ASP A 61 17.48 3.01 -1.84
C ASP A 61 17.43 3.32 -0.34
N ASP A 62 18.44 2.79 0.34
CA ASP A 62 18.73 2.92 1.76
C ASP A 62 19.22 4.33 2.07
N GLU A 63 18.41 5.31 1.71
CA GLU A 63 18.57 6.71 2.08
C GLU A 63 17.19 7.21 2.48
N ARG A 64 16.84 7.06 3.76
CA ARG A 64 15.79 7.87 4.39
C ARG A 64 16.26 9.33 4.43
N LYS A 65 16.42 9.95 3.27
CA LYS A 65 16.49 11.40 3.12
C LYS A 65 15.08 11.92 3.37
N ASP A 66 14.86 12.34 4.61
CA ASP A 66 13.80 13.23 5.08
C ASP A 66 12.54 13.26 4.19
N TRP A 67 11.64 12.30 4.42
CA TRP A 67 10.31 12.37 3.82
C TRP A 67 9.55 13.54 4.45
N HIS A 68 9.59 14.70 3.79
CA HIS A 68 8.79 15.86 4.16
C HIS A 68 7.35 15.68 3.67
N LYS A 69 6.38 16.06 4.51
CA LYS A 69 4.95 16.02 4.19
C LYS A 69 4.59 17.05 3.12
N CYS A 70 5.24 18.21 3.15
CA CYS A 70 5.21 19.22 2.11
C CYS A 70 6.50 19.19 1.31
N TRP A 71 6.42 18.75 0.04
CA TRP A 71 7.56 18.72 -0.88
C TRP A 71 7.97 20.10 -1.41
N PHE A 72 7.13 21.12 -1.25
CA PHE A 72 7.44 22.48 -1.69
C PHE A 72 8.38 23.21 -0.72
N CYS A 73 8.12 23.11 0.59
CA CYS A 73 8.88 23.83 1.61
C CYS A 73 9.70 22.92 2.54
N SER A 74 9.75 21.62 2.23
CA SER A 74 10.46 20.61 3.00
C SER A 74 10.06 20.60 4.49
N ASN A 75 8.77 20.78 4.77
CA ASN A 75 8.22 20.75 6.13
C ASN A 75 7.33 19.51 6.32
N SER A 76 7.36 18.89 7.50
CA SER A 76 6.53 17.75 7.86
C SER A 76 5.19 18.13 8.51
N SER A 77 4.93 19.41 8.83
CA SER A 77 3.72 19.83 9.54
C SER A 77 2.45 19.82 8.68
N HIS A 78 2.56 20.10 7.39
CA HIS A 78 1.44 20.29 6.47
C HIS A 78 1.67 19.62 5.12
N TRP A 79 0.61 19.48 4.33
CA TRP A 79 0.66 19.06 2.93
C TRP A 79 0.79 20.28 2.00
N PRO A 80 1.24 20.13 0.73
CA PRO A 80 1.45 21.26 -0.19
C PRO A 80 0.20 22.12 -0.46
N ASP A 81 -1.01 21.54 -0.38
CA ASP A 81 -2.31 22.22 -0.46
C ASP A 81 -2.54 23.24 0.67
N GLN A 82 -1.91 23.03 1.82
CA GLN A 82 -2.00 23.89 3.00
C GLN A 82 -0.74 24.77 3.16
N CYS A 83 0.12 24.84 2.15
CA CYS A 83 1.38 25.56 2.25
C CYS A 83 1.19 27.07 2.09
N GLN A 84 1.32 27.81 3.20
CA GLN A 84 1.24 29.28 3.18
C GLN A 84 2.30 29.93 2.27
N LYS A 85 3.51 29.34 2.19
CA LYS A 85 4.55 29.84 1.28
C LYS A 85 4.16 29.71 -0.19
N LEU A 86 3.42 28.65 -0.53
CA LEU A 86 2.93 28.44 -1.90
C LEU A 86 1.74 29.35 -2.20
N ALA A 87 0.82 29.51 -1.24
CA ALA A 87 -0.35 30.38 -1.37
C ALA A 87 0.00 31.88 -1.45
N ALA A 88 1.12 32.29 -0.85
CA ALA A 88 1.57 33.68 -0.84
C ALA A 88 2.43 34.07 -2.07
N MET A 89 2.84 33.12 -2.91
CA MET A 89 3.64 33.43 -4.12
C MET A 89 2.77 33.91 -5.28
N ASN A 90 3.32 34.80 -6.09
CA ASN A 90 2.75 35.16 -7.38
C ASN A 90 2.78 33.94 -8.33
N TYR A 91 1.84 33.89 -9.27
CA TYR A 91 1.69 32.76 -10.19
C TYR A 91 3.00 32.39 -10.91
N ASP A 92 3.69 33.36 -11.50
CA ASP A 92 4.94 33.11 -12.25
C ASP A 92 6.09 32.63 -11.36
N GLU A 93 6.17 33.14 -10.13
CA GLU A 93 7.17 32.73 -9.14
C GLU A 93 6.86 31.34 -8.59
N GLY A 94 5.58 31.06 -8.32
CA GLY A 94 5.08 29.79 -7.84
C GLY A 94 5.30 28.66 -8.84
N VAL A 95 5.06 28.90 -10.14
CA VAL A 95 5.31 27.91 -11.19
C VAL A 95 6.81 27.59 -11.30
N LYS A 96 7.69 28.59 -11.24
CA LYS A 96 9.14 28.39 -11.27
C LYS A 96 9.62 27.61 -10.05
N ALA A 97 9.17 27.98 -8.85
CA ALA A 97 9.53 27.32 -7.61
C ALA A 97 8.98 25.88 -7.53
N ALA A 98 7.79 25.63 -8.08
CA ALA A 98 7.20 24.30 -8.15
C ALA A 98 8.01 23.38 -9.09
N LYS A 99 8.41 23.88 -10.27
CA LYS A 99 9.31 23.15 -11.19
C LYS A 99 10.64 22.78 -10.51
N ALA A 100 11.24 23.72 -9.76
CA ALA A 100 12.49 23.48 -9.04
C ALA A 100 12.37 22.44 -7.90
N ASN A 101 11.24 22.42 -7.20
CA ASN A 101 10.99 21.49 -6.09
C ASN A 101 10.36 20.16 -6.53
N HIS A 102 10.26 19.89 -7.84
CA HIS A 102 9.56 18.73 -8.40
C HIS A 102 8.14 18.58 -7.85
N VAL A 103 7.39 19.69 -7.81
CA VAL A 103 5.97 19.74 -7.47
C VAL A 103 5.22 20.23 -8.71
N CYS A 104 4.12 19.59 -9.06
CA CYS A 104 3.23 20.15 -10.08
C CYS A 104 2.37 21.25 -9.47
N PHE A 105 2.43 22.43 -10.07
CA PHE A 105 1.68 23.59 -9.58
C PHE A 105 0.16 23.42 -9.74
N SER A 106 -0.30 22.68 -10.75
CA SER A 106 -1.74 22.49 -11.02
C SER A 106 -2.44 21.52 -10.07
N CYS A 107 -1.75 20.48 -9.60
CA CYS A 107 -2.37 19.43 -8.78
C CYS A 107 -1.70 19.22 -7.42
N LEU A 108 -0.61 19.96 -7.15
CA LEU A 108 0.14 19.95 -5.89
C LEU A 108 0.73 18.58 -5.50
N LYS A 109 0.87 17.68 -6.48
CA LYS A 109 1.53 16.37 -6.33
C LYS A 109 2.99 16.43 -6.73
N LYS A 110 3.78 15.47 -6.25
CA LYS A 110 5.17 15.28 -6.68
C LYS A 110 5.24 15.05 -8.19
N ALA A 111 5.95 15.92 -8.90
CA ALA A 111 6.22 15.79 -10.32
C ALA A 111 7.27 14.68 -10.56
N GLY A 112 7.07 13.87 -11.60
CA GLY A 112 7.88 12.68 -11.84
C GLY A 112 7.44 11.89 -13.08
N ARG A 113 7.82 10.60 -13.13
CA ARG A 113 7.79 9.74 -14.34
C ARG A 113 6.44 9.65 -15.06
N GLU A 114 5.33 9.98 -14.40
CA GLU A 114 3.97 9.97 -14.97
C GLU A 114 3.23 11.28 -14.70
N HIS A 115 3.95 12.34 -14.32
CA HIS A 115 3.37 13.58 -13.81
C HIS A 115 4.27 14.79 -14.07
N ASN A 116 4.59 15.03 -15.33
CA ASN A 116 5.29 16.24 -15.75
C ASN A 116 4.26 17.28 -16.19
N GLN A 117 4.36 18.48 -15.63
CA GLN A 117 3.59 19.62 -16.13
C GLN A 117 4.10 19.88 -17.56
N ALA A 118 3.21 19.83 -18.55
CA ALA A 118 3.56 20.17 -19.93
C ALA A 118 4.20 21.57 -19.94
N ASN A 119 5.29 21.71 -20.69
CA ASN A 119 6.18 22.85 -20.58
C ASN A 119 5.52 24.16 -21.00
#